data_AF-A0A6T9CCV4-F1
#
_entry.id   AF-A0A6T9CCV4-F1
#
_cell.length_a   1.000
_cell.length_b   1.000
_cell.length_c   1.000
_cell.angle_alpha   90.00
_cell.angle_beta   90.00
_cell.angle_gamma   90.00
#
_symmetry.space_group_name_H-M   'P 1'
#
loop_
_entity.id
_entity.type
_entity.pdbx_description
1 polymer ?
#
loop_
_entity_poly.entity_id
_entity_poly.type
_entity_poly.pdbx_seq_one_letter_code
_entity_poly.pdbx_strand_id
1 'polypeptide(L)'
;FSAEYAPPPAPPAPPPQTPSPRHPPMPRLPPSPPLPPVPVSPVAPAPSEPSPATPPASPSLDLSPSTCRRFLKDRTHLFRRMWGVSSRTQNHNQPGGDTACWNSDRENKWVRQPARKYFDDIWLGKYCQTTDWYENSPTGNHGWFGTSMAPALLGFDGDITAFCQLNGGNCDSAGYNILNMFGHIGYNTCRNFEWQMCAAMGKLPGQNTLGIRFAVPPSFLSMDLSKGVFGTCNGYTDAPCQMPYVGFANDDIYYLEVCLFSQVCGNRDRLFGSGIEEYGVFDCGPDPKGFHELQEWLLEGEVTAGT
;
A
#
# COMPACT_ATOMS: atom_id res chain seq x y z
N PHE A 1 -5.22 -32.52 40.80
CA PHE A 1 -3.83 -32.76 40.36
C PHE A 1 -3.60 -31.96 39.10
N SER A 2 -3.19 -30.70 39.26
CA SER A 2 -2.78 -29.86 38.13
C SER A 2 -1.32 -30.16 37.86
N ALA A 3 -1.02 -30.76 36.71
CA ALA A 3 0.35 -30.94 36.27
C ALA A 3 0.85 -29.59 35.73
N GLU A 4 1.84 -29.00 36.40
CA GLU A 4 2.60 -27.86 35.89
C GLU A 4 3.27 -28.27 34.58
N TYR A 5 2.89 -27.59 33.50
CA TYR A 5 3.51 -27.74 32.20
C TYR A 5 4.74 -26.83 32.16
N ALA A 6 5.92 -27.40 32.37
CA ALA A 6 7.17 -26.67 32.22
C ALA A 6 7.41 -26.36 30.73
N PRO A 7 7.72 -25.10 30.36
CA PRO A 7 8.02 -24.76 28.98
C PRO A 7 9.31 -25.47 28.51
N PRO A 8 9.42 -25.83 27.23
CA PRO A 8 10.61 -26.47 26.68
C PRO A 8 11.84 -25.55 26.79
N PRO A 9 13.04 -26.12 26.98
CA PRO A 9 14.28 -25.35 27.05
C PRO A 9 14.55 -24.62 25.72
N ALA A 10 15.10 -23.42 25.84
CA ALA A 10 15.50 -22.62 24.68
C ALA A 10 16.57 -23.35 23.84
N PRO A 11 16.54 -23.20 22.51
CA PRO A 11 17.55 -23.77 21.64
C PRO A 11 18.93 -23.15 21.91
N PRO A 12 20.03 -23.91 21.73
CA PRO A 12 21.39 -23.41 21.93
C PRO A 12 21.72 -22.31 20.92
N ALA A 13 22.51 -21.33 21.36
CA ALA A 13 22.99 -20.25 20.52
C ALA A 13 23.86 -20.80 19.36
N PRO A 14 23.75 -20.22 18.15
CA PRO A 14 24.60 -20.62 17.04
C PRO A 14 26.09 -20.32 17.34
N PRO A 15 27.01 -21.14 16.81
CA PRO A 15 28.43 -20.92 17.01
C PRO A 15 28.88 -19.60 16.36
N PRO A 16 29.89 -18.92 16.94
CA PRO A 16 30.45 -17.70 16.38
C PRO A 16 31.01 -17.98 14.98
N GLN A 17 30.58 -17.19 13.99
CA GLN A 17 31.07 -17.30 12.62
C GLN A 17 32.51 -16.80 12.54
N THR A 18 33.38 -17.60 11.93
CA THR A 18 34.76 -17.23 11.62
C THR A 18 34.79 -16.12 10.57
N PRO A 19 35.63 -15.08 10.73
CA PRO A 19 35.75 -14.01 9.73
C PRO A 19 36.25 -14.58 8.40
N SER A 20 35.59 -14.23 7.30
CA SER A 20 36.06 -14.58 5.96
C SER A 20 37.46 -13.98 5.67
N PRO A 21 38.34 -14.71 4.97
CA PRO A 21 39.64 -14.18 4.56
C PRO A 21 39.46 -12.97 3.65
N ARG A 22 40.08 -11.84 3.98
CA ARG A 22 40.17 -10.69 3.08
C ARG A 22 41.04 -11.08 1.88
N HIS A 23 40.49 -10.95 0.67
CA HIS A 23 41.29 -11.08 -0.55
C HIS A 23 42.38 -10.00 -0.59
N PRO A 24 43.61 -10.34 -1.01
CA PRO A 24 44.67 -9.36 -1.16
C PRO A 24 44.33 -8.37 -2.29
N PRO A 25 44.70 -7.09 -2.15
CA PRO A 25 44.51 -6.10 -3.21
C PRO A 25 45.33 -6.47 -4.44
N MET A 26 44.73 -6.38 -5.62
CA MET A 26 45.45 -6.60 -6.88
C MET A 26 46.55 -5.53 -7.07
N PRO A 27 47.71 -5.90 -7.64
CA PRO A 27 48.78 -4.95 -7.95
C PRO A 27 48.27 -3.90 -8.94
N ARG A 28 48.44 -2.61 -8.59
CA ARG A 28 48.19 -1.52 -9.53
C ARG A 28 49.25 -1.54 -10.63
N LEU A 29 48.83 -1.60 -11.88
CA LEU A 29 49.71 -1.38 -13.02
C LEU A 29 50.30 0.03 -12.97
N PRO A 30 51.58 0.20 -13.34
CA PRO A 30 52.19 1.53 -13.43
C PRO A 30 51.49 2.37 -14.50
N PRO A 31 51.36 3.69 -14.29
CA PRO A 31 50.77 4.59 -15.28
C PRO A 31 51.62 4.59 -16.55
N SER A 32 50.96 4.46 -17.71
CA SER A 32 51.62 4.58 -19.00
C SER A 32 52.20 6.00 -19.18
N PRO A 33 53.37 6.14 -19.82
CA PRO A 33 53.94 7.45 -20.10
C PRO A 33 53.01 8.29 -20.99
N PRO A 34 52.98 9.62 -20.81
CA PRO A 34 52.17 10.50 -21.64
C PRO A 34 52.68 10.48 -23.08
N LEU A 35 51.77 10.27 -24.02
CA LEU A 35 52.06 10.37 -25.45
C LEU A 35 52.41 11.83 -25.81
N PRO A 36 53.33 12.04 -26.77
CA PRO A 36 53.63 13.38 -27.27
C PRO A 36 52.38 14.01 -27.91
N PRO A 37 52.22 15.34 -27.81
CA PRO A 37 51.09 16.04 -28.41
C PRO A 37 51.15 15.92 -29.93
N VAL A 38 50.13 15.26 -30.50
CA VAL A 38 49.92 15.21 -31.95
C VAL A 38 49.49 16.61 -32.39
N PRO A 39 50.10 17.20 -33.44
CA PRO A 39 49.62 18.45 -34.02
C PRO A 39 48.24 18.19 -34.65
N VAL A 40 47.19 18.63 -33.97
CA VAL A 40 45.81 18.52 -34.46
C VAL A 40 45.63 19.62 -35.52
N SER A 41 45.66 19.22 -36.79
CA SER A 41 45.09 20.06 -37.85
C SER A 41 43.60 20.25 -37.59
N PRO A 42 42.98 21.40 -37.92
CA PRO A 42 41.56 21.62 -37.69
C PRO A 42 40.76 20.62 -38.54
N VAL A 43 40.32 19.54 -37.92
CA VAL A 43 39.35 18.61 -38.51
C VAL A 43 38.04 19.37 -38.56
N ALA A 44 37.51 19.57 -39.77
CA ALA A 44 36.17 20.12 -39.95
C ALA A 44 35.18 19.33 -39.08
N PRO A 45 34.24 19.99 -38.38
CA PRO A 45 33.30 19.30 -37.50
C PRO A 45 32.61 18.21 -38.31
N ALA A 46 32.76 16.96 -37.86
CA ALA A 46 32.00 15.86 -38.43
C ALA A 46 30.51 16.24 -38.35
N PRO A 47 29.73 16.03 -39.43
CA PRO A 47 28.31 16.29 -39.38
C PRO A 47 27.73 15.54 -38.18
N SER A 48 27.11 16.30 -37.28
CA SER A 48 26.55 15.77 -36.04
C SER A 48 25.65 14.60 -36.39
N GLU A 49 26.03 13.42 -35.94
CA GLU A 49 25.19 12.23 -36.07
C GLU A 49 23.82 12.60 -35.50
N PRO A 50 22.72 12.43 -36.26
CA PRO A 50 21.41 12.81 -35.79
C PRO A 50 21.16 12.09 -34.47
N SER A 51 20.93 12.86 -33.39
CA SER A 51 20.65 12.27 -32.09
C SER A 51 19.53 11.24 -32.27
N PRO A 52 19.71 10.01 -31.77
CA PRO A 52 18.68 8.99 -31.88
C PRO A 52 17.37 9.59 -31.39
N ALA A 53 16.32 9.48 -32.21
CA ALA A 53 15.02 10.06 -31.92
C ALA A 53 14.62 9.64 -30.50
N THR A 54 14.30 10.61 -29.65
CA THR A 54 13.81 10.34 -28.30
C THR A 54 12.66 9.35 -28.43
N PRO A 55 12.70 8.21 -27.71
CA PRO A 55 11.59 7.28 -27.72
C PRO A 55 10.30 8.04 -27.40
N PRO A 56 9.19 7.76 -28.11
CA PRO A 56 7.92 8.38 -27.77
C PRO A 56 7.65 8.16 -26.29
N ALA A 57 7.28 9.24 -25.58
CA ALA A 57 6.93 9.14 -24.17
C ALA A 57 5.91 8.02 -24.00
N SER A 58 6.15 7.13 -23.03
CA SER A 58 5.18 6.10 -22.71
C SER A 58 3.87 6.78 -22.31
N PRO A 59 2.71 6.28 -22.75
CA PRO A 59 1.44 6.88 -22.40
C PRO A 59 1.29 6.84 -20.89
N SER A 60 1.37 8.00 -20.23
CA SER A 60 1.00 8.14 -18.83
C SER A 60 -0.49 7.85 -18.71
N LEU A 61 -0.85 6.96 -17.78
CA LEU A 61 -2.24 6.68 -17.51
C LEU A 61 -2.66 7.47 -16.27
N ASP A 62 -3.34 8.59 -16.51
CA ASP A 62 -3.84 9.43 -15.43
C ASP A 62 -5.00 8.72 -14.71
N LEU A 63 -4.97 8.78 -13.37
CA LEU A 63 -6.05 8.26 -12.56
C LEU A 63 -7.27 9.18 -12.68
N SER A 64 -8.43 8.55 -12.89
CA SER A 64 -9.72 9.19 -13.02
C SER A 64 -10.80 8.28 -12.45
N PRO A 65 -12.03 8.76 -12.20
CA PRO A 65 -13.12 7.90 -11.77
C PRO A 65 -13.38 6.74 -12.74
N SER A 66 -13.34 6.99 -14.04
CA SER A 66 -13.48 5.94 -15.07
C SER A 66 -12.31 4.95 -15.08
N THR A 67 -11.07 5.43 -14.91
CA THR A 67 -9.88 4.57 -14.85
C THR A 67 -9.96 3.64 -13.63
N CYS A 68 -10.26 4.20 -12.46
CA CYS A 68 -10.43 3.46 -11.21
C CYS A 68 -11.53 2.40 -11.31
N ARG A 69 -12.71 2.77 -11.83
CA ARG A 69 -13.81 1.82 -12.04
C ARG A 69 -13.39 0.67 -12.96
N ARG A 70 -12.70 0.96 -14.07
CA ARG A 70 -12.20 -0.06 -14.99
C ARG A 70 -11.25 -1.03 -14.27
N PHE A 71 -10.34 -0.51 -13.48
CA PHE A 71 -9.33 -1.29 -12.75
C PHE A 71 -9.90 -2.15 -11.62
N LEU A 72 -10.88 -1.62 -10.88
CA LEU A 72 -11.55 -2.37 -9.81
C LEU A 72 -12.45 -3.47 -10.37
N LYS A 73 -13.09 -3.23 -11.53
CA LYS A 73 -13.97 -4.20 -12.19
C LYS A 73 -13.20 -5.32 -12.91
N ASP A 74 -12.01 -5.03 -13.45
CA ASP A 74 -11.22 -6.00 -14.19
C ASP A 74 -10.65 -7.09 -13.26
N ARG A 75 -11.17 -8.31 -13.41
CA ARG A 75 -10.79 -9.48 -12.60
C ARG A 75 -9.33 -9.91 -12.80
N THR A 76 -8.70 -9.50 -13.89
CA THR A 76 -7.31 -9.83 -14.20
C THR A 76 -6.33 -8.77 -13.69
N HIS A 77 -6.84 -7.61 -13.28
CA HIS A 77 -6.04 -6.49 -12.81
C HIS A 77 -5.36 -6.79 -11.47
N LEU A 78 -4.21 -6.14 -11.21
CA LEU A 78 -3.47 -6.29 -9.95
C LEU A 78 -4.34 -6.00 -8.72
N PHE A 79 -5.16 -4.94 -8.80
CA PHE A 79 -6.09 -4.55 -7.74
C PHE A 79 -6.98 -5.70 -7.29
N ARG A 80 -7.45 -6.55 -8.20
CA ARG A 80 -8.23 -7.73 -7.85
C ARG A 80 -7.41 -8.73 -7.04
N ARG A 81 -6.16 -8.98 -7.45
CA ARG A 81 -5.24 -9.93 -6.81
C ARG A 81 -4.86 -9.49 -5.39
N MET A 82 -4.78 -8.19 -5.11
CA MET A 82 -4.44 -7.64 -3.79
C MET A 82 -5.38 -8.07 -2.68
N TRP A 83 -6.63 -8.41 -2.98
CA TRP A 83 -7.59 -8.92 -2.00
C TRP A 83 -7.37 -10.38 -1.61
N GLY A 84 -6.65 -11.15 -2.43
CA GLY A 84 -6.37 -12.56 -2.19
C GLY A 84 -4.99 -12.84 -1.56
N VAL A 85 -4.16 -11.82 -1.33
CA VAL A 85 -2.77 -12.04 -0.87
C VAL A 85 -2.66 -12.25 0.63
N SER A 86 -3.44 -11.54 1.46
CA SER A 86 -3.34 -11.70 2.92
C SER A 86 -3.86 -13.06 3.41
N SER A 87 -4.64 -13.78 2.60
CA SER A 87 -5.01 -15.15 2.91
C SER A 87 -3.95 -16.17 2.53
N ARG A 88 -3.17 -15.92 1.47
CA ARG A 88 -2.08 -16.82 1.06
C ARG A 88 -1.04 -16.91 2.15
N THR A 89 -0.51 -15.78 2.62
CA THR A 89 0.56 -15.77 3.63
C THR A 89 0.12 -16.37 4.97
N GLN A 90 -1.15 -16.24 5.35
CA GLN A 90 -1.65 -16.73 6.65
C GLN A 90 -2.19 -18.18 6.61
N ASN A 91 -2.65 -18.67 5.46
CA ASN A 91 -3.33 -19.96 5.34
C ASN A 91 -2.68 -20.96 4.36
N HIS A 92 -1.38 -20.82 4.06
CA HIS A 92 -0.64 -21.80 3.23
C HIS A 92 -0.83 -23.28 3.65
N ASN A 93 -1.23 -23.53 4.90
CA ASN A 93 -1.44 -24.88 5.44
C ASN A 93 -2.90 -25.35 5.45
N GLN A 94 -3.88 -24.56 4.97
CA GLN A 94 -5.29 -25.00 4.94
C GLN A 94 -5.64 -25.64 3.59
N PRO A 95 -6.00 -26.94 3.55
CA PRO A 95 -6.54 -27.58 2.36
C PRO A 95 -7.94 -27.01 2.08
N GLY A 96 -8.11 -26.28 0.98
CA GLY A 96 -9.40 -25.66 0.64
C GLY A 96 -9.37 -24.43 -0.28
N GLY A 97 -8.19 -23.99 -0.72
CA GLY A 97 -8.06 -22.93 -1.73
C GLY A 97 -7.90 -21.53 -1.16
N ASP A 98 -7.42 -20.64 -2.03
CA ASP A 98 -7.19 -19.22 -1.76
C ASP A 98 -8.50 -18.51 -1.46
N THR A 99 -8.91 -18.51 -0.19
CA THR A 99 -10.07 -17.70 0.23
C THR A 99 -9.65 -16.25 0.29
N ALA A 100 -10.42 -15.31 -0.21
CA ALA A 100 -10.06 -13.90 -0.06
C ALA A 100 -10.08 -13.47 1.42
N CYS A 101 -9.46 -12.33 1.72
CA CYS A 101 -9.28 -11.87 3.10
C CYS A 101 -10.59 -11.64 3.87
N TRP A 102 -11.71 -11.45 3.16
CA TRP A 102 -13.04 -11.25 3.74
C TRP A 102 -13.70 -12.54 4.23
N ASN A 103 -13.18 -13.72 3.88
CA ASN A 103 -13.73 -15.00 4.34
C ASN A 103 -13.27 -15.38 5.76
N SER A 104 -12.33 -14.65 6.34
CA SER A 104 -11.90 -14.83 7.73
C SER A 104 -12.61 -13.81 8.62
N ASP A 105 -13.10 -14.25 9.77
CA ASP A 105 -13.62 -13.36 10.79
C ASP A 105 -12.48 -12.47 11.32
N ARG A 106 -12.82 -11.21 11.58
CA ARG A 106 -11.85 -10.19 11.96
C ARG A 106 -11.30 -10.42 13.37
N GLU A 107 -12.15 -10.80 14.31
CA GLU A 107 -11.78 -10.96 15.71
C GLU A 107 -11.09 -12.31 15.92
N ASN A 108 -11.47 -13.29 15.10
CA ASN A 108 -10.89 -14.61 15.10
C ASN A 108 -10.62 -15.09 13.68
N LYS A 109 -9.38 -14.88 13.21
CA LYS A 109 -8.95 -15.29 11.86
C LYS A 109 -9.13 -16.79 11.54
N TRP A 110 -9.31 -17.62 12.56
CA TRP A 110 -9.57 -19.06 12.43
C TRP A 110 -11.05 -19.39 12.18
N VAL A 111 -11.94 -18.45 12.48
CA VAL A 111 -13.37 -18.56 12.20
C VAL A 111 -13.62 -18.05 10.79
N ARG A 112 -14.28 -18.86 9.97
CA ARG A 112 -14.73 -18.44 8.64
C ARG A 112 -15.98 -17.57 8.78
N GLN A 113 -16.12 -16.58 7.90
CA GLN A 113 -17.37 -15.82 7.76
C GLN A 113 -17.83 -15.74 6.29
N PRO A 114 -19.14 -15.57 6.05
CA PRO A 114 -19.65 -15.27 4.71
C PRO A 114 -19.08 -13.95 4.20
N ALA A 115 -18.68 -13.90 2.93
CA ALA A 115 -18.10 -12.69 2.34
C ALA A 115 -19.06 -11.48 2.43
N ARG A 116 -20.37 -11.67 2.25
CA ARG A 116 -21.37 -10.60 2.42
C ARG A 116 -21.36 -10.00 3.82
N LYS A 117 -21.18 -10.81 4.86
CA LYS A 117 -21.13 -10.35 6.25
C LYS A 117 -19.98 -9.36 6.46
N TYR A 118 -18.83 -9.58 5.83
CA TYR A 118 -17.71 -8.64 5.89
C TYR A 118 -18.08 -7.27 5.32
N PHE A 119 -18.68 -7.22 4.12
CA PHE A 119 -19.11 -5.97 3.50
C PHE A 119 -20.23 -5.27 4.30
N ASP A 120 -21.20 -6.04 4.82
CA ASP A 120 -22.28 -5.50 5.65
C ASP A 120 -21.72 -4.88 6.95
N ASP A 121 -20.82 -5.58 7.63
CA ASP A 121 -20.17 -5.09 8.85
C ASP A 121 -19.37 -3.79 8.59
N ILE A 122 -18.69 -3.70 7.43
CA ILE A 122 -17.94 -2.50 7.01
C ILE A 122 -18.87 -1.33 6.73
N TRP A 123 -19.93 -1.54 5.94
CA TRP A 123 -20.88 -0.50 5.60
C TRP A 123 -21.57 0.09 6.85
N LEU A 124 -21.88 -0.76 7.83
CA LEU A 124 -22.43 -0.33 9.12
C LEU A 124 -21.40 0.43 9.97
N GLY A 125 -20.11 0.34 9.62
CA GLY A 125 -19.02 0.88 10.42
C GLY A 125 -18.90 0.18 11.77
N LYS A 126 -19.24 -1.12 11.81
CA LYS A 126 -19.29 -1.92 13.04
C LYS A 126 -18.00 -1.83 13.85
N TYR A 127 -16.90 -1.72 13.14
CA TYR A 127 -15.58 -1.77 13.74
C TYR A 127 -14.94 -0.41 13.95
N CYS A 128 -15.52 0.69 13.46
CA CYS A 128 -14.90 2.02 13.42
C CYS A 128 -14.47 2.62 14.77
N GLN A 129 -14.99 2.10 15.87
CA GLN A 129 -14.69 2.59 17.22
C GLN A 129 -13.98 1.54 18.09
N THR A 130 -13.84 0.31 17.61
CA THR A 130 -13.45 -0.84 18.45
C THR A 130 -12.04 -1.34 18.18
N THR A 131 -11.30 -0.70 17.28
CA THR A 131 -9.95 -1.15 16.90
C THR A 131 -8.86 -0.18 17.23
N ASP A 132 -7.66 -0.74 17.30
CA ASP A 132 -6.45 0.01 17.08
C ASP A 132 -6.34 0.34 15.58
N TRP A 133 -6.42 1.62 15.26
CA TRP A 133 -6.19 2.16 13.92
C TRP A 133 -4.75 2.63 13.77
N TYR A 134 -4.00 2.65 14.88
CA TYR A 134 -2.63 3.12 14.89
C TYR A 134 -1.69 1.92 14.88
N GLU A 135 -1.01 1.79 13.76
CA GLU A 135 0.06 0.85 13.64
C GLU A 135 1.26 1.30 14.49
N ASN A 136 1.68 0.44 15.42
CA ASN A 136 2.68 0.68 16.47
C ASN A 136 2.16 1.29 17.77
N SER A 137 0.97 0.94 18.25
CA SER A 137 0.70 0.98 19.70
C SER A 137 1.36 -0.25 20.35
N PRO A 138 2.57 -0.14 20.95
CA PRO A 138 3.29 -1.29 21.51
C PRO A 138 2.58 -1.93 22.71
N THR A 139 1.55 -1.29 23.24
CA THR A 139 0.87 -1.71 24.46
C THR A 139 -0.46 -2.41 24.21
N GLY A 140 -1.01 -2.37 22.99
CA GLY A 140 -2.43 -2.69 22.75
C GLY A 140 -3.37 -1.87 23.64
N ASN A 141 -2.83 -0.87 24.33
CA ASN A 141 -3.47 -0.12 25.37
C ASN A 141 -3.77 1.21 24.74
N HIS A 142 -4.96 1.28 24.12
CA HIS A 142 -5.63 2.43 23.54
C HIS A 142 -4.80 3.70 23.70
N GLY A 143 -3.80 3.86 22.82
CA GLY A 143 -3.06 5.10 22.74
C GLY A 143 -4.13 6.15 22.51
N TRP A 144 -4.36 6.95 23.54
CA TRP A 144 -5.43 7.93 23.62
C TRP A 144 -5.25 8.80 22.38
N PHE A 145 -5.97 8.50 21.29
CA PHE A 145 -6.14 9.43 20.18
C PHE A 145 -6.56 10.69 20.89
N GLY A 146 -5.70 11.72 20.84
CA GLY A 146 -5.93 12.93 21.60
C GLY A 146 -7.38 13.33 21.38
N THR A 147 -8.07 13.79 22.41
CA THR A 147 -9.47 14.26 22.28
C THR A 147 -9.62 15.34 21.19
N SER A 148 -8.50 15.84 20.69
CA SER A 148 -8.32 16.63 19.48
C SER A 148 -8.95 15.97 18.25
N MET A 149 -9.83 16.72 17.61
CA MET A 149 -10.40 16.38 16.31
C MET A 149 -9.27 16.23 15.28
N ALA A 150 -9.22 15.09 14.59
CA ALA A 150 -8.18 14.80 13.60
C ALA A 150 -8.80 14.28 12.28
N PRO A 151 -8.58 14.96 11.13
CA PRO A 151 -9.00 14.40 9.85
C PRO A 151 -8.18 13.14 9.53
N ALA A 152 -8.74 12.28 8.68
CA ALA A 152 -7.99 11.14 8.16
C ALA A 152 -6.86 11.64 7.23
N LEU A 153 -5.73 10.95 7.23
CA LEU A 153 -4.60 11.21 6.35
C LEU A 153 -4.24 9.93 5.59
N LEU A 154 -4.24 10.02 4.26
CA LEU A 154 -3.90 8.95 3.33
C LEU A 154 -2.71 9.38 2.45
N GLY A 155 -1.88 8.46 1.99
CA GLY A 155 -0.71 8.79 1.18
C GLY A 155 0.25 7.63 1.07
N PHE A 156 1.35 7.80 0.32
CA PHE A 156 2.49 6.90 0.43
C PHE A 156 3.20 7.13 1.78
N ASP A 157 3.82 6.10 2.35
CA ASP A 157 4.46 6.19 3.68
C ASP A 157 5.49 7.32 3.81
N GLY A 158 6.33 7.47 2.78
CA GLY A 158 7.36 8.50 2.74
C GLY A 158 6.74 9.89 2.75
N ASP A 159 5.68 10.07 1.97
CA ASP A 159 4.97 11.35 1.86
C ASP A 159 4.14 11.67 3.11
N ILE A 160 3.49 10.68 3.73
CA ILE A 160 2.80 10.85 5.02
C ILE A 160 3.79 11.36 6.07
N THR A 161 4.96 10.72 6.16
CA THR A 161 5.99 11.12 7.13
C THR A 161 6.44 12.57 6.89
N ALA A 162 6.75 12.92 5.63
CA ALA A 162 7.13 14.28 5.27
C ALA A 162 6.00 15.28 5.56
N PHE A 163 4.77 14.93 5.22
CA PHE A 163 3.58 15.75 5.46
C PHE A 163 3.40 16.06 6.95
N CYS A 164 3.48 15.05 7.81
CA CYS A 164 3.35 15.25 9.25
C CYS A 164 4.50 16.08 9.83
N GLN A 165 5.74 15.86 9.38
CA GLN A 165 6.91 16.64 9.81
C GLN A 165 6.73 18.14 9.49
N LEU A 166 6.22 18.46 8.30
CA LEU A 166 5.91 19.83 7.91
C LEU A 166 4.76 20.45 8.73
N ASN A 167 3.90 19.63 9.33
CA ASN A 167 2.69 20.04 10.06
C ASN A 167 2.80 19.89 11.59
N GLY A 168 4.01 19.84 12.15
CA GLY A 168 4.22 19.87 13.60
C GLY A 168 4.79 18.60 14.22
N GLY A 169 5.38 17.70 13.44
CA GLY A 169 6.22 16.62 13.94
C GLY A 169 5.72 15.23 13.53
N ASN A 170 5.49 14.34 14.50
CA ASN A 170 4.83 13.06 14.20
C ASN A 170 3.33 13.29 13.93
N CYS A 171 2.68 12.37 13.21
CA CYS A 171 1.29 12.58 12.78
C CYS A 171 0.31 12.73 13.95
N ASP A 172 0.59 12.06 15.08
CA ASP A 172 -0.21 12.20 16.30
C ASP A 172 -0.17 13.64 16.82
N SER A 173 1.02 14.23 16.89
CA SER A 173 1.21 15.64 17.31
C SER A 173 0.66 16.61 16.26
N ALA A 174 0.71 16.24 14.99
CA ALA A 174 0.13 17.01 13.89
C ALA A 174 -1.40 16.89 13.80
N GLY A 175 -2.04 16.05 14.64
CA GLY A 175 -3.48 15.91 14.71
C GLY A 175 -4.08 15.21 13.49
N TYR A 176 -3.43 14.15 13.00
CA TYR A 176 -3.91 13.37 11.86
C TYR A 176 -4.15 11.90 12.23
N ASN A 177 -5.28 11.35 11.75
CA ASN A 177 -5.55 9.92 11.81
C ASN A 177 -4.92 9.26 10.59
N ILE A 178 -3.75 8.65 10.77
CA ILE A 178 -3.07 7.98 9.66
C ILE A 178 -3.82 6.70 9.29
N LEU A 179 -4.11 6.55 8.00
CA LEU A 179 -4.49 5.29 7.40
C LEU A 179 -3.21 4.63 6.88
N ASN A 180 -2.40 4.03 7.76
CA ASN A 180 -1.16 3.34 7.38
C ASN A 180 -1.14 1.91 7.93
N MET A 181 -0.75 0.94 7.08
CA MET A 181 -0.72 -0.51 7.31
C MET A 181 0.66 -1.18 7.14
N PHE A 182 1.75 -0.42 7.05
CA PHE A 182 3.09 -0.98 7.03
C PHE A 182 3.74 -1.06 8.42
N GLY A 183 3.35 -2.07 9.16
CA GLY A 183 3.89 -2.41 10.47
C GLY A 183 3.98 -3.90 10.64
N HIS A 184 4.19 -4.34 11.87
CA HIS A 184 4.64 -5.70 12.17
C HIS A 184 3.69 -6.83 11.69
N ILE A 185 2.45 -6.52 11.34
CA ILE A 185 1.39 -7.49 11.02
C ILE A 185 1.21 -7.65 9.50
N GLY A 186 1.86 -6.80 8.70
CA GLY A 186 1.84 -6.88 7.25
C GLY A 186 0.60 -6.32 6.58
N TYR A 187 0.74 -6.00 5.29
CA TYR A 187 -0.32 -5.40 4.49
C TYR A 187 -1.54 -6.34 4.36
N ASN A 188 -2.73 -5.84 4.75
CA ASN A 188 -4.01 -6.53 4.58
C ASN A 188 -5.07 -5.63 3.95
N THR A 189 -5.34 -5.82 2.65
CA THR A 189 -6.34 -5.04 1.89
C THR A 189 -7.71 -4.97 2.57
N CYS A 190 -8.16 -6.04 3.23
CA CYS A 190 -9.46 -6.02 3.90
C CYS A 190 -9.48 -5.11 5.14
N ARG A 191 -8.37 -5.02 5.86
CA ARG A 191 -8.23 -4.08 6.99
C ARG A 191 -8.16 -2.65 6.49
N ASN A 192 -7.40 -2.43 5.43
CA ASN A 192 -7.29 -1.13 4.80
C ASN A 192 -8.63 -0.60 4.33
N PHE A 193 -9.41 -1.43 3.66
CA PHE A 193 -10.72 -1.03 3.18
C PHE A 193 -11.71 -0.77 4.31
N GLU A 194 -11.67 -1.55 5.39
CA GLU A 194 -12.42 -1.29 6.62
C GLU A 194 -12.11 0.12 7.16
N TRP A 195 -10.82 0.47 7.23
CA TRP A 195 -10.35 1.76 7.73
C TRP A 195 -10.73 2.92 6.81
N GLN A 196 -10.62 2.75 5.50
CA GLN A 196 -11.06 3.75 4.53
C GLN A 196 -12.56 4.01 4.61
N MET A 197 -13.36 2.96 4.81
CA MET A 197 -14.79 3.13 4.98
C MET A 197 -15.12 3.85 6.29
N CYS A 198 -14.40 3.58 7.37
CA CYS A 198 -14.52 4.37 8.60
C CYS A 198 -14.11 5.83 8.38
N ALA A 199 -13.06 6.10 7.61
CA ALA A 199 -12.64 7.43 7.22
C ALA A 199 -13.70 8.17 6.40
N ALA A 200 -14.26 7.49 5.39
CA ALA A 200 -15.32 8.00 4.52
C ALA A 200 -16.59 8.34 5.30
N MET A 201 -16.89 7.59 6.37
CA MET A 201 -18.03 7.83 7.24
C MET A 201 -17.76 8.89 8.33
N GLY A 202 -16.53 9.41 8.44
CA GLY A 202 -16.14 10.28 9.56
C GLY A 202 -16.24 9.59 10.91
N LYS A 203 -15.92 8.29 10.96
CA LYS A 203 -16.10 7.41 12.12
C LYS A 203 -14.79 6.88 12.70
N LEU A 204 -13.61 7.26 12.19
CA LEU A 204 -12.36 6.91 12.88
C LEU A 204 -12.36 7.55 14.27
N PRO A 205 -11.68 6.99 15.27
CA PRO A 205 -11.56 7.62 16.58
C PRO A 205 -10.94 9.01 16.46
N GLY A 206 -11.53 10.00 17.13
CA GLY A 206 -11.11 11.41 17.02
C GLY A 206 -11.43 12.07 15.68
N GLN A 207 -11.81 11.32 14.64
CA GLN A 207 -12.33 11.90 13.41
C GLN A 207 -13.80 12.25 13.63
N ASN A 208 -14.09 13.53 13.79
CA ASN A 208 -15.46 14.03 13.92
C ASN A 208 -15.89 14.88 12.71
N THR A 209 -15.13 14.78 11.62
CA THR A 209 -15.41 15.41 10.33
C THR A 209 -15.39 14.34 9.24
N LEU A 210 -16.04 14.60 8.11
CA LEU A 210 -15.92 13.74 6.92
C LEU A 210 -14.61 13.98 6.15
N GLY A 211 -13.75 14.86 6.67
CA GLY A 211 -12.57 15.34 5.99
C GLY A 211 -11.48 14.28 5.93
N ILE A 212 -11.02 14.03 4.71
CA ILE A 212 -9.87 13.20 4.37
C ILE A 212 -8.84 14.11 3.72
N ARG A 213 -7.60 14.05 4.21
CA ARG A 213 -6.44 14.71 3.63
C ARG A 213 -5.58 13.67 2.93
N PHE A 214 -4.91 14.12 1.88
CA PHE A 214 -3.98 13.31 1.13
C PHE A 214 -2.58 13.92 1.24
N ALA A 215 -1.59 13.13 1.65
CA ALA A 215 -0.19 13.56 1.65
C ALA A 215 0.31 13.80 0.22
N VAL A 216 -0.15 12.99 -0.73
CA VAL A 216 -0.02 13.24 -2.17
C VAL A 216 -1.40 13.32 -2.79
N PRO A 217 -1.83 14.48 -3.32
CA PRO A 217 -3.20 14.60 -3.81
C PRO A 217 -3.47 13.69 -5.02
N PRO A 218 -4.69 13.12 -5.16
CA PRO A 218 -4.99 12.17 -6.25
C PRO A 218 -4.82 12.73 -7.66
N SER A 219 -4.94 14.04 -7.84
CA SER A 219 -4.70 14.74 -9.11
C SER A 219 -3.23 14.70 -9.57
N PHE A 220 -2.29 14.43 -8.66
CA PHE A 220 -0.86 14.29 -8.95
C PHE A 220 -0.45 12.85 -9.24
N LEU A 221 -1.37 11.90 -9.10
CA LEU A 221 -1.08 10.49 -9.31
C LEU A 221 -1.11 10.17 -10.81
N SER A 222 0.06 9.86 -11.33
CA SER A 222 0.23 9.34 -12.68
C SER A 222 0.81 7.95 -12.62
N MET A 223 0.10 6.99 -13.20
CA MET A 223 0.61 5.63 -13.31
C MET A 223 1.58 5.59 -14.49
N ASP A 224 2.85 5.82 -14.17
CA ASP A 224 3.93 5.66 -15.12
C ASP A 224 4.27 4.18 -15.28
N LEU A 225 3.61 3.53 -16.24
CA LEU A 225 3.83 2.13 -16.58
C LEU A 225 5.27 1.82 -17.04
N SER A 226 6.10 2.85 -17.26
CA SER A 226 7.50 2.71 -17.69
C SER A 226 8.51 2.72 -16.54
N LYS A 227 8.16 3.25 -15.35
CA LYS A 227 9.07 3.37 -14.18
C LYS A 227 9.22 2.11 -13.35
N GLY A 228 8.47 1.08 -13.69
CA GLY A 228 8.42 -0.20 -13.00
C GLY A 228 7.19 -0.92 -13.51
N VAL A 229 7.28 -2.22 -13.73
CA VAL A 229 6.08 -2.96 -14.13
C VAL A 229 5.14 -2.89 -12.93
N PHE A 230 3.97 -2.31 -13.11
CA PHE A 230 2.88 -2.43 -12.15
C PHE A 230 2.80 -3.90 -11.65
N GLY A 231 2.96 -4.14 -10.34
CA GLY A 231 3.09 -5.50 -9.80
C GLY A 231 4.48 -6.16 -9.92
N THR A 232 5.56 -5.40 -10.16
CA THR A 232 6.93 -5.81 -9.84
C THR A 232 7.32 -5.22 -8.50
N CYS A 233 7.65 -6.11 -7.56
CA CYS A 233 7.84 -5.75 -6.16
C CYS A 233 8.95 -4.71 -5.95
N ASN A 234 8.55 -3.47 -5.72
CA ASN A 234 9.33 -2.40 -5.09
C ASN A 234 8.55 -1.85 -3.87
N GLY A 235 8.15 -2.73 -2.94
CA GLY A 235 7.35 -2.41 -1.75
C GLY A 235 7.21 -3.60 -0.80
N TYR A 236 6.18 -3.61 0.05
CA TYR A 236 6.02 -4.62 1.11
C TYR A 236 6.10 -6.07 0.60
N THR A 237 7.09 -6.76 1.14
CA THR A 237 7.26 -8.21 1.12
C THR A 237 8.01 -8.59 2.39
N ASP A 238 7.58 -9.65 3.08
CA ASP A 238 8.26 -10.18 4.28
C ASP A 238 9.66 -10.76 3.98
N ALA A 239 10.08 -10.75 2.71
CA ALA A 239 11.36 -11.27 2.21
C ALA A 239 11.91 -10.37 1.08
N PRO A 240 13.19 -10.49 0.66
CA PRO A 240 13.58 -10.03 -0.68
C PRO A 240 12.62 -10.64 -1.70
N CYS A 241 12.29 -9.93 -2.78
CA CYS A 241 11.39 -10.31 -3.88
C CYS A 241 11.85 -11.57 -4.63
N GLN A 242 12.08 -12.65 -3.90
CA GLN A 242 12.39 -13.98 -4.35
C GLN A 242 11.05 -14.70 -4.41
N MET A 243 10.68 -15.08 -5.62
CA MET A 243 9.64 -16.08 -5.85
C MET A 243 9.78 -17.19 -4.80
N PRO A 244 8.71 -17.56 -4.09
CA PRO A 244 7.30 -17.46 -4.49
C PRO A 244 6.47 -16.33 -3.84
N TYR A 245 7.08 -15.38 -3.14
CA TYR A 245 6.31 -14.38 -2.38
C TYR A 245 5.72 -13.29 -3.28
N VAL A 246 4.42 -13.03 -3.13
CA VAL A 246 3.70 -11.97 -3.84
C VAL A 246 3.73 -10.72 -2.96
N GLY A 247 4.56 -9.74 -3.33
CA GLY A 247 4.57 -8.39 -2.74
C GLY A 247 3.88 -7.39 -3.66
N PHE A 248 3.50 -6.23 -3.12
CA PHE A 248 2.98 -5.10 -3.89
C PHE A 248 3.84 -3.87 -3.64
N ALA A 249 4.01 -3.03 -4.66
CA ALA A 249 4.65 -1.74 -4.44
C ALA A 249 3.74 -0.87 -3.55
N ASN A 250 4.34 0.01 -2.75
CA ASN A 250 3.57 0.98 -1.96
C ASN A 250 2.69 1.84 -2.89
N ASP A 251 3.16 2.10 -4.10
CA ASP A 251 2.41 2.83 -5.12
C ASP A 251 1.16 2.07 -5.57
N ASP A 252 1.27 0.77 -5.81
CA ASP A 252 0.13 -0.06 -6.22
C ASP A 252 -0.96 -0.05 -5.16
N ILE A 253 -0.56 -0.07 -3.88
CA ILE A 253 -1.45 0.05 -2.73
C ILE A 253 -2.14 1.41 -2.76
N TYR A 254 -1.38 2.51 -2.77
CA TYR A 254 -1.99 3.83 -2.73
C TYR A 254 -2.92 4.11 -3.92
N TYR A 255 -2.57 3.64 -5.13
CA TYR A 255 -3.48 3.73 -6.27
C TYR A 255 -4.78 2.94 -6.07
N LEU A 256 -4.71 1.73 -5.50
CA LEU A 256 -5.90 0.96 -5.13
C LEU A 256 -6.76 1.73 -4.13
N GLU A 257 -6.16 2.27 -3.08
CA GLU A 257 -6.83 3.02 -2.02
C GLU A 257 -7.61 4.24 -2.55
N VAL A 258 -6.96 5.05 -3.39
CA VAL A 258 -7.60 6.19 -4.05
C VAL A 258 -8.75 5.73 -4.94
N CYS A 259 -8.58 4.61 -5.66
CA CYS A 259 -9.65 4.06 -6.47
C CYS A 259 -10.82 3.51 -5.65
N LEU A 260 -10.58 2.96 -4.46
CA LEU A 260 -11.64 2.55 -3.53
C LEU A 260 -12.47 3.75 -3.08
N PHE A 261 -11.84 4.85 -2.68
CA PHE A 261 -12.55 6.10 -2.37
C PHE A 261 -13.35 6.62 -3.58
N SER A 262 -12.75 6.62 -4.77
CA SER A 262 -13.45 6.98 -6.01
C SER A 262 -14.69 6.13 -6.28
N GLN A 263 -14.66 4.85 -5.88
CA GLN A 263 -15.80 3.96 -6.05
C GLN A 263 -16.89 4.17 -4.98
N VAL A 264 -16.50 4.37 -3.72
CA VAL A 264 -17.44 4.43 -2.58
C VAL A 264 -17.92 5.84 -2.22
N CYS A 265 -17.38 6.90 -2.82
CA CYS A 265 -17.83 8.28 -2.60
C CYS A 265 -18.65 8.80 -3.80
N GLY A 266 -19.81 9.40 -3.54
CA GLY A 266 -20.74 9.89 -4.56
C GLY A 266 -20.22 11.13 -5.30
N ASN A 267 -19.36 11.90 -4.63
CA ASN A 267 -18.67 13.08 -5.15
C ASN A 267 -17.26 12.76 -5.68
N ARG A 268 -17.06 11.55 -6.23
CA ARG A 268 -15.78 11.04 -6.75
C ARG A 268 -15.07 11.96 -7.76
N ASP A 269 -15.81 12.76 -8.53
CA ASP A 269 -15.19 13.68 -9.50
C ASP A 269 -14.36 14.77 -8.81
N ARG A 270 -14.75 15.16 -7.58
CA ARG A 270 -13.95 16.10 -6.78
C ARG A 270 -12.62 15.50 -6.35
N LEU A 271 -12.51 14.17 -6.21
CA LEU A 271 -11.32 13.47 -5.75
C LEU A 271 -10.10 13.77 -6.64
N PHE A 272 -10.33 13.92 -7.94
CA PHE A 272 -9.29 14.17 -8.95
C PHE A 272 -9.30 15.61 -9.48
N GLY A 273 -10.15 16.48 -8.92
CA GLY A 273 -10.23 17.89 -9.31
C GLY A 273 -9.20 18.77 -8.62
N SER A 274 -9.02 20.00 -9.12
CA SER A 274 -8.13 21.02 -8.55
C SER A 274 -8.51 21.50 -7.14
N GLY A 275 -9.65 21.09 -6.61
CA GLY A 275 -10.08 21.47 -5.25
C GLY A 275 -9.40 20.69 -4.13
N ILE A 276 -8.69 19.61 -4.46
CA ILE A 276 -7.87 18.80 -3.53
C ILE A 276 -6.43 18.93 -4.01
N GLU A 277 -5.91 20.15 -3.99
CA GLU A 277 -4.48 20.40 -4.19
C GLU A 277 -3.76 20.28 -2.84
N GLU A 278 -2.52 20.77 -2.75
CA GLU A 278 -1.70 20.70 -1.54
C GLU A 278 -2.51 21.18 -0.33
N TYR A 279 -2.73 20.30 0.65
CA TYR A 279 -3.50 20.55 1.88
C TYR A 279 -5.03 20.72 1.74
N GLY A 280 -5.61 20.36 0.60
CA GLY A 280 -7.06 20.26 0.44
C GLY A 280 -7.69 19.20 1.36
N VAL A 281 -8.97 19.40 1.71
CA VAL A 281 -9.79 18.41 2.43
C VAL A 281 -10.82 17.85 1.46
N PHE A 282 -10.87 16.54 1.35
CA PHE A 282 -11.91 15.81 0.64
C PHE A 282 -12.94 15.29 1.63
N ASP A 283 -14.15 15.81 1.55
CA ASP A 283 -15.28 15.27 2.30
C ASP A 283 -15.93 14.17 1.46
N CYS A 284 -15.70 12.90 1.80
CA CYS A 284 -16.41 11.82 1.13
C CYS A 284 -17.90 11.90 1.47
N GLY A 285 -18.76 11.92 0.45
CA GLY A 285 -20.17 11.60 0.63
C GLY A 285 -20.39 10.13 0.32
N PRO A 286 -20.50 9.22 1.32
CA PRO A 286 -20.61 7.79 1.05
C PRO A 286 -21.75 7.49 0.07
N ASP A 287 -21.45 6.70 -0.96
CA ASP A 287 -22.35 6.30 -2.03
C ASP A 287 -22.73 4.81 -1.84
N PRO A 288 -23.94 4.52 -1.30
CA PRO A 288 -24.38 3.15 -1.09
C PRO A 288 -24.41 2.32 -2.38
N LYS A 289 -24.73 2.97 -3.51
CA LYS A 289 -24.75 2.29 -4.81
C LYS A 289 -23.34 1.94 -5.24
N GLY A 290 -22.41 2.90 -5.16
CA GLY A 290 -21.00 2.69 -5.44
C GLY A 290 -20.38 1.58 -4.59
N PHE A 291 -20.70 1.54 -3.31
CA PHE A 291 -20.30 0.47 -2.39
C PHE A 291 -20.86 -0.90 -2.80
N HIS A 292 -22.17 -0.98 -3.09
CA HIS A 292 -22.79 -2.24 -3.52
C HIS A 292 -22.22 -2.75 -4.84
N GLU A 293 -21.98 -1.87 -5.82
CA GLU A 293 -21.33 -2.23 -7.09
C GLU A 293 -19.92 -2.81 -6.85
N LEU A 294 -19.14 -2.20 -5.95
CA LEU A 294 -17.82 -2.73 -5.57
C LEU A 294 -17.92 -4.12 -4.96
N GLN A 295 -18.84 -4.29 -4.01
CA GLN A 295 -19.11 -5.60 -3.40
C GLN A 295 -19.47 -6.63 -4.47
N GLU A 296 -20.33 -6.31 -5.43
CA GLU A 296 -20.67 -7.21 -6.53
C GLU A 296 -19.45 -7.59 -7.37
N TRP A 297 -18.63 -6.64 -7.80
CA TRP A 297 -17.41 -6.94 -8.57
C TRP A 297 -16.43 -7.80 -7.78
N LEU A 298 -16.35 -7.59 -6.46
CA LEU A 298 -15.46 -8.34 -5.59
C LEU A 298 -15.97 -9.75 -5.28
N LEU A 299 -17.28 -9.98 -5.33
CA LEU A 299 -17.89 -11.30 -5.11
C LEU A 299 -18.18 -12.06 -6.42
N GLU A 300 -18.12 -11.38 -7.56
CA GLU A 300 -18.34 -12.00 -8.87
C GLU A 300 -17.30 -13.09 -9.15
N GLY A 301 -17.79 -14.31 -9.34
CA GLY A 301 -16.99 -15.50 -9.61
C GLY A 301 -16.72 -16.44 -8.42
N GLU A 302 -17.14 -16.09 -7.19
CA GLU A 302 -17.13 -17.05 -6.06
C GLU A 302 -18.25 -18.09 -6.15
N VAL A 303 -19.33 -17.79 -6.90
CA VAL A 303 -20.56 -18.61 -6.96
C VAL A 303 -20.37 -19.92 -7.73
N THR A 304 -19.37 -20.05 -8.60
CA THR A 304 -19.20 -21.22 -9.47
C THR A 304 -18.30 -22.32 -8.92
N ALA A 305 -17.68 -22.14 -7.75
CA ALA A 305 -16.72 -23.13 -7.19
C ALA A 305 -17.33 -24.08 -6.14
N GLY A 306 -18.65 -24.02 -5.92
CA GLY A 306 -19.34 -24.72 -4.81
C GLY A 306 -20.46 -25.68 -5.20
N THR A 307 -20.53 -26.11 -6.46
CA THR A 307 -21.43 -27.18 -6.93
C THR A 307 -20.62 -28.27 -7.60
#